data_AF-A0A7Y0BQS0-F1
#
_entry.id   AF-A0A7Y0BQS0-F1
#
_cell.length_a   1.000
_cell.length_b   1.000
_cell.length_c   1.000
_cell.angle_alpha   90.00
_cell.angle_beta   90.00
_cell.angle_gamma   90.00
#
_symmetry.space_group_name_H-M   'P 1'
#
loop_
_entity.id
_entity.type
_entity.pdbx_description
1 polymer ?
#
loop_
_entity_poly.entity_id
_entity_poly.type
_entity_poly.pdbx_seq_one_letter_code
_entity_poly.pdbx_strand_id
1 'polypeptide(L)'
;MKKTLVLFVSALVISGAAQAQAPASAPSASDTRSDPNRVICRTEMEMGSLTKRKKTCMTQAQWKDMTARSALDIEKRQDLRSVTGG
;
A
#
# COMPACT_ATOMS: atom_id res chain seq x y z
N MET A 1 -20.55 35.45 14.12
CA MET A 1 -20.25 36.28 15.30
C MET A 1 -19.04 35.68 15.99
N LYS A 2 -17.97 36.47 16.07
CA LYS A 2 -16.62 36.06 16.47
C LYS A 2 -16.52 36.22 17.99
N LYS A 3 -16.42 35.13 18.74
CA LYS A 3 -16.10 35.15 20.17
C LYS A 3 -14.73 34.54 20.36
N THR A 4 -13.74 35.38 20.07
CA THR A 4 -12.37 35.25 20.57
C THR A 4 -12.43 35.40 22.08
N LEU A 5 -12.11 34.33 22.81
CA LEU A 5 -11.78 34.42 24.23
C LEU A 5 -10.37 33.82 24.40
N VAL A 6 -9.48 34.70 24.80
CA VAL A 6 -8.03 34.54 24.90
C VAL A 6 -7.68 34.34 26.38
N LEU A 7 -6.59 33.59 26.60
CA LEU A 7 -5.80 33.41 27.84
C LEU A 7 -6.21 32.28 28.80
N PHE A 8 -5.46 31.19 28.74
CA PHE A 8 -4.71 30.71 29.90
C PHE A 8 -3.30 30.29 29.45
N VAL A 9 -2.32 31.10 29.83
CA VAL A 9 -0.89 30.81 29.74
C VAL A 9 -0.55 29.88 30.90
N SER A 10 -0.34 28.59 30.60
CA SER A 10 0.37 27.68 31.51
C SER A 10 1.69 27.33 30.85
N ALA A 11 2.71 28.11 31.19
CA ALA A 11 4.10 27.79 30.94
C ALA A 11 4.46 26.55 31.78
N LEU A 12 4.51 25.38 31.14
CA LEU A 12 5.13 24.20 31.75
C LEU A 12 6.51 23.99 31.13
N VAL A 13 7.48 23.95 32.03
CA VAL A 13 8.94 24.00 31.85
C VAL A 13 9.45 22.86 30.97
N ILE A 14 10.35 23.21 30.05
CA ILE A 14 11.15 22.30 29.24
C ILE A 14 12.28 21.75 30.12
N SER A 15 12.26 20.45 30.41
CA SER A 15 13.45 19.70 30.83
C SER A 15 13.76 18.65 29.78
N GLY A 16 14.70 18.99 28.89
CA GLY A 16 15.28 18.06 27.94
C GLY A 16 16.34 17.19 28.61
N ALA A 17 16.15 15.88 28.57
CA ALA A 17 17.25 14.92 28.65
C ALA A 17 17.41 14.31 27.26
N ALA A 18 18.21 14.99 26.43
CA ALA A 18 18.56 14.54 25.10
C ALA A 18 19.76 13.59 25.15
N GLN A 19 19.45 12.30 24.94
CA GLN A 19 20.15 11.31 24.10
C GLN A 19 21.56 10.81 24.49
N ALA A 20 21.67 9.48 24.52
CA ALA A 20 22.62 8.73 23.68
C ALA A 20 22.29 7.23 23.75
N GLN A 21 21.20 6.79 23.12
CA GLN A 21 21.02 5.36 22.85
C GLN A 21 21.87 5.02 21.63
N ALA A 22 22.91 4.21 21.85
CA ALA A 22 23.76 3.68 20.80
C ALA A 22 22.88 3.04 19.71
N PRO A 23 23.17 3.25 18.40
CA PRO A 23 22.42 2.61 17.34
C PRO A 23 22.58 1.10 17.48
N ALA A 24 21.50 0.42 17.89
CA ALA A 24 21.40 -1.02 17.80
C ALA A 24 21.57 -1.40 16.33
N SER A 25 22.60 -2.18 16.03
CA SER A 25 22.86 -2.74 14.71
C SER A 25 21.56 -3.32 14.14
N ALA A 26 21.01 -2.67 13.12
CA ALA A 26 19.81 -3.14 12.45
C ALA A 26 20.09 -4.53 11.86
N PRO A 27 19.19 -5.52 12.03
CA PRO A 27 19.35 -6.80 11.37
C PRO A 27 19.38 -6.57 9.86
N SER A 28 20.48 -6.99 9.22
CA SER A 28 20.63 -6.99 7.77
C SER A 28 19.40 -7.64 7.15
N ALA A 29 18.65 -6.88 6.34
CA ALA A 29 17.43 -7.36 5.71
C ALA A 29 17.76 -8.46 4.70
N SER A 30 17.73 -9.71 5.16
CA SER A 30 17.77 -10.89 4.31
C SER A 30 16.65 -10.78 3.28
N ASP A 31 16.97 -11.01 2.00
CA ASP A 31 16.09 -10.89 0.84
C ASP A 31 14.76 -11.66 1.00
N THR A 32 13.80 -11.05 1.69
CA THR A 32 12.43 -11.56 1.90
C THR A 32 11.58 -11.25 0.65
N ARG A 33 12.21 -11.20 -0.53
CA ARG A 33 11.56 -10.92 -1.80
C ARG A 33 10.93 -12.18 -2.40
N SER A 34 11.43 -13.37 -2.06
CA SER A 34 10.97 -14.64 -2.62
C SER A 34 9.98 -15.42 -1.76
N ASP A 35 9.58 -14.90 -0.59
CA ASP A 35 8.63 -15.62 0.26
C ASP A 35 7.21 -15.61 -0.36
N PRO A 36 6.63 -16.78 -0.68
CA PRO A 36 5.32 -16.86 -1.34
C PRO A 36 4.15 -16.43 -0.43
N ASN A 37 4.34 -16.48 0.89
CA ASN A 37 3.33 -16.15 1.90
C ASN A 37 3.37 -14.67 2.31
N ARG A 38 4.38 -13.93 1.86
CA ARG A 38 4.50 -12.49 2.11
C ARG A 38 3.25 -11.75 1.63
N VAL A 39 2.59 -11.07 2.56
CA VAL A 39 1.45 -10.21 2.26
C VAL A 39 1.94 -8.93 1.59
N ILE A 40 1.41 -8.64 0.41
CA ILE A 40 1.68 -7.46 -0.39
C ILE A 40 0.35 -6.70 -0.54
N CYS A 41 0.32 -5.48 -0.03
CA CYS A 41 -0.80 -4.56 -0.21
C CYS A 41 -0.54 -3.62 -1.40
N ARG A 42 -1.45 -3.60 -2.36
CA ARG A 42 -1.43 -2.68 -3.50
C ARG A 42 -2.63 -1.74 -3.40
N THR A 43 -2.41 -0.47 -3.72
CA THR A 43 -3.48 0.52 -3.81
C THR A 43 -3.81 0.73 -5.28
N GLU A 44 -5.02 0.36 -5.67
CA GLU A 44 -5.52 0.45 -7.03
C GLU A 44 -6.53 1.60 -7.12
N MET A 45 -6.48 2.34 -8.23
CA MET A 45 -7.49 3.36 -8.53
C MET A 45 -8.71 2.65 -9.10
N GLU A 46 -9.90 2.96 -8.57
CA GLU A 46 -11.12 2.37 -9.11
C GLU A 46 -11.44 2.99 -10.47
N MET A 47 -11.62 2.15 -11.49
CA MET A 47 -11.99 2.62 -12.83
C MET A 47 -13.31 3.39 -12.75
N GLY A 48 -13.31 4.63 -13.24
CA GLY A 48 -14.48 5.53 -13.18
C GLY A 48 -14.48 6.52 -12.01
N SER A 49 -13.48 6.51 -11.12
CA SER A 49 -13.31 7.56 -10.11
C SER A 49 -11.84 7.86 -9.83
N LEU A 50 -11.42 9.10 -10.08
CA LEU A 50 -10.04 9.54 -9.84
C LEU A 50 -9.70 9.70 -8.34
N THR A 51 -10.72 9.82 -7.50
CA THR A 51 -10.54 10.06 -6.05
C THR A 51 -10.71 8.78 -5.23
N LYS A 52 -11.46 7.78 -5.72
CA LYS A 52 -11.64 6.53 -4.99
C LYS A 52 -10.45 5.60 -5.21
N ARG A 53 -9.84 5.21 -4.09
CA ARG A 53 -8.71 4.28 -4.06
C ARG A 53 -9.08 3.07 -3.23
N LYS A 54 -8.81 1.88 -3.74
CA LYS A 54 -9.03 0.62 -3.04
C LYS A 54 -7.68 0.00 -2.68
N LYS A 55 -7.54 -0.45 -1.43
CA LYS A 55 -6.35 -1.17 -0.98
C LYS A 55 -6.64 -2.67 -0.95
N THR A 56 -5.93 -3.43 -1.77
CA THR A 56 -6.03 -4.88 -1.85
C THR A 56 -4.76 -5.49 -1.26
N CYS A 57 -4.90 -6.30 -0.23
CA CYS A 57 -3.78 -7.00 0.42
C CYS A 57 -3.91 -8.50 0.16
N MET A 58 -2.94 -9.09 -0.52
CA MET A 58 -2.89 -10.52 -0.82
C MET A 58 -1.46 -11.04 -0.69
N THR A 59 -1.30 -12.35 -0.54
CA THR A 59 0.03 -12.97 -0.51
C THR A 59 0.68 -12.92 -1.90
N GLN A 60 2.01 -13.01 -1.97
CA GLN A 60 2.72 -13.03 -3.24
C GLN A 60 2.23 -14.16 -4.16
N ALA A 61 1.97 -15.35 -3.60
CA ALA A 61 1.41 -16.47 -4.35
C ALA A 61 0.04 -16.13 -4.96
N GLN A 62 -0.83 -15.48 -4.20
CA GLN A 62 -2.15 -15.07 -4.69
C GLN A 62 -2.06 -14.03 -5.81
N TRP A 63 -1.14 -13.07 -5.71
CA TRP A 63 -0.90 -12.10 -6.80
C TRP A 63 -0.43 -12.78 -8.10
N LYS A 64 0.41 -13.80 -7.99
CA LYS A 64 0.92 -14.57 -9.14
C LYS A 64 -0.22 -15.35 -9.81
N ASP A 65 -1.01 -16.07 -9.03
CA ASP A 65 -2.17 -16.82 -9.54
C ASP A 65 -3.19 -15.89 -10.20
N MET A 66 -3.52 -14.76 -9.58
CA MET A 66 -4.42 -13.76 -10.16
C MET A 66 -3.92 -13.28 -11.53
N THR A 67 -2.63 -12.93 -11.63
CA THR A 67 -2.04 -12.45 -12.88
C THR A 67 -2.07 -13.53 -13.98
N ALA A 68 -1.76 -14.78 -13.63
CA ALA A 68 -1.81 -15.90 -14.56
C ALA A 68 -3.23 -16.12 -15.10
N ARG A 69 -4.25 -16.07 -14.24
CA ARG A 69 -5.66 -16.18 -14.66
C ARG A 69 -6.09 -15.04 -15.58
N SER A 70 -5.68 -13.81 -15.27
CA SER A 70 -5.99 -12.66 -16.13
C SER A 70 -5.38 -12.79 -17.52
N ALA A 71 -4.16 -13.32 -17.64
CA ALA A 71 -3.51 -13.54 -18.94
C ALA A 71 -4.31 -14.53 -19.80
N LEU A 72 -4.74 -15.65 -19.22
CA LEU A 72 -5.55 -16.65 -19.92
C LEU A 72 -6.92 -16.10 -20.37
N ASP A 73 -7.57 -15.29 -19.53
CA ASP A 73 -8.84 -14.65 -19.89
C ASP A 73 -8.66 -13.67 -21.07
N ILE A 74 -7.58 -12.90 -21.07
CA ILE A 74 -7.26 -11.97 -22.18
C ILE A 74 -7.02 -12.74 -23.47
N GLU A 75 -6.21 -13.78 -23.44
CA GLU A 75 -5.92 -14.64 -24.60
C GLU A 75 -7.21 -15.21 -25.19
N LYS A 76 -8.06 -15.80 -24.33
CA LYS A 76 -9.35 -16.35 -24.75
C LYS A 76 -10.26 -15.30 -25.39
N ARG A 77 -10.31 -14.09 -24.83
CA ARG A 77 -11.10 -12.99 -25.42
C ARG A 77 -10.56 -12.53 -26.76
N GLN A 78 -9.24 -12.54 -26.94
CA GLN A 78 -8.60 -12.17 -28.20
C GLN A 78 -8.90 -13.19 -29.30
N ASP A 79 -8.84 -14.48 -28.98
CA ASP A 79 -9.24 -15.56 -29.87
C ASP A 79 -10.68 -15.38 -30.35
N LEU A 80 -11.64 -15.22 -29.43
CA LEU A 80 -13.06 -14.99 -29.77
C LEU A 80 -13.27 -13.73 -30.64
N ARG A 81 -12.48 -12.67 -30.42
CA ARG A 81 -12.58 -11.45 -31.23
C ARG A 81 -12.12 -11.67 -32.66
N SER A 82 -11.12 -12.54 -32.89
CA SER A 82 -10.66 -12.87 -34.25
C SER A 82 -11.72 -13.62 -35.08
N VAL A 83 -12.56 -14.42 -34.43
CA VAL A 83 -13.61 -15.22 -35.09
C VAL A 83 -14.82 -14.38 -35.53
N THR A 84 -15.12 -13.27 -34.85
CA THR A 84 -16.37 -12.49 -35.07
C THR A 84 -16.15 -11.23 -35.93
N GLY A 85 -14.92 -10.93 -36.34
CA GLY A 85 -14.54 -9.68 -37.03
C GLY A 85 -14.01 -9.84 -38.46
N GLY A 86 -14.32 -10.94 -39.14
CA GLY A 86 -13.96 -11.21 -40.54
C GLY A 86 -15.13 -11.13 -41.50
#